data_AF-A0A517Q8S2-F1
#
_entry.id   AF-A0A517Q8S2-F1
#
_cell.length_a   1.000
_cell.length_b   1.000
_cell.length_c   1.000
_cell.angle_alpha   90.00
_cell.angle_beta   90.00
_cell.angle_gamma   90.00
#
_symmetry.space_group_name_H-M   'P 1'
#
loop_
_entity.id
_entity.type
_entity.pdbx_description
1 polymer ?
#
loop_
_entity_poly.entity_id
_entity_poly.type
_entity_poly.pdbx_seq_one_letter_code
_entity_poly.pdbx_strand_id
1 'polypeptide(L)'
;MSNYKKILLQKLTVNGWEMISQSSACDWWLEKYWTIKSVQNHWGLELLILFLVDPQFEGQNKNQGVRSIAVTTEMPPDWIAAENGLALITIIGSFEKQADQLLETINYYRSTATE
;
A
#
# COMPACT_ATOMS: atom_id res chain seq x y z
N MET A 1 -7.37 -0.31 -13.71
CA MET A 1 -7.07 -0.49 -12.26
C MET A 1 -8.03 -1.53 -11.70
N SER A 2 -7.54 -2.51 -10.93
CA SER A 2 -8.34 -3.60 -10.34
C SER A 2 -9.35 -3.08 -9.31
N ASN A 3 -10.37 -3.88 -8.97
CA ASN A 3 -11.43 -3.46 -8.05
C ASN A 3 -10.90 -3.10 -6.65
N TYR A 4 -10.02 -3.95 -6.09
CA TYR A 4 -9.43 -3.72 -4.77
C TYR A 4 -8.61 -2.41 -4.72
N LYS A 5 -7.88 -2.08 -5.80
CA LYS A 5 -7.18 -0.79 -5.91
C LYS A 5 -8.16 0.39 -5.88
N LYS A 6 -9.30 0.31 -6.57
CA LYS A 6 -10.32 1.37 -6.54
C LYS A 6 -10.91 1.55 -5.13
N ILE A 7 -11.25 0.45 -4.46
CA ILE A 7 -11.76 0.46 -3.08
C ILE A 7 -10.75 1.09 -2.13
N LEU A 8 -9.48 0.68 -2.21
CA LEU A 8 -8.41 1.21 -1.37
C LEU A 8 -8.23 2.71 -1.60
N LEU A 9 -8.16 3.14 -2.86
CA LEU A 9 -8.04 4.57 -3.19
C LEU A 9 -9.20 5.39 -2.65
N GLN A 10 -10.44 4.91 -2.82
CA GLN A 10 -11.62 5.60 -2.28
C GLN A 10 -11.53 5.75 -0.76
N LYS A 11 -11.18 4.66 -0.03
CA LYS A 11 -11.08 4.72 1.42
C LYS A 11 -9.92 5.61 1.89
N LEU A 12 -8.78 5.62 1.20
CA LEU A 12 -7.67 6.54 1.45
C LEU A 12 -8.11 8.00 1.34
N THR A 13 -8.80 8.35 0.24
CA THR A 13 -9.32 9.71 0.01
C THR A 13 -10.28 10.14 1.12
N VAL A 14 -11.20 9.26 1.53
CA VAL A 14 -12.13 9.54 2.65
C VAL A 14 -11.39 9.74 3.98
N ASN A 15 -10.21 9.13 4.16
CA ASN A 15 -9.40 9.24 5.37
C ASN A 15 -8.34 10.38 5.31
N GLY A 16 -8.43 11.28 4.33
CA GLY A 16 -7.52 12.43 4.22
C GLY A 16 -6.13 12.06 3.69
N TRP A 17 -6.05 11.01 2.86
CA TRP A 17 -4.85 10.66 2.09
C TRP A 17 -5.08 10.93 0.61
N GLU A 18 -4.11 11.57 -0.04
CA GLU A 18 -4.12 11.84 -1.47
C GLU A 18 -3.03 11.03 -2.16
N MET A 19 -3.33 10.35 -3.28
CA MET A 19 -2.30 9.72 -4.10
C MET A 19 -1.62 10.78 -4.96
N ILE A 20 -0.36 11.08 -4.66
CA ILE A 20 0.41 12.09 -5.40
C ILE A 20 1.14 11.51 -6.61
N SER A 21 1.51 10.22 -6.55
CA SER A 21 2.11 9.52 -7.68
C SER A 21 1.85 8.03 -7.63
N GLN A 22 1.95 7.39 -8.80
CA GLN A 22 2.04 5.94 -8.92
C GLN A 22 3.18 5.59 -9.87
N SER A 23 3.86 4.49 -9.60
CA SER A 23 4.96 4.02 -10.44
C SER A 23 5.03 2.50 -10.43
N SER A 24 5.35 1.92 -11.59
CA SER A 24 5.66 0.49 -11.70
C SER A 24 7.11 0.26 -11.30
N ALA A 25 7.36 -0.82 -10.56
CA ALA A 25 8.72 -1.24 -10.26
C ALA A 25 9.21 -2.26 -11.30
N CYS A 26 10.52 -2.26 -11.55
CA CYS A 26 11.14 -3.28 -12.39
C CYS A 26 11.16 -4.64 -11.67
N ASP A 27 11.25 -4.63 -10.34
CA ASP A 27 11.42 -5.83 -9.51
C ASP A 27 10.28 -6.83 -9.61
N TRP A 28 10.62 -8.11 -9.61
CA TRP A 28 9.67 -9.23 -9.79
C TRP A 28 8.56 -9.24 -8.73
N TRP A 29 8.89 -8.84 -7.49
CA TRP A 29 8.01 -8.87 -6.32
C TRP A 29 7.07 -7.66 -6.21
N LEU A 30 7.25 -6.62 -7.02
CA LEU A 30 6.49 -5.38 -6.93
C LEU A 30 5.80 -5.09 -8.25
N GLU A 31 4.46 -5.11 -8.25
CA GLU A 31 3.70 -4.76 -9.44
C GLU A 31 3.71 -3.25 -9.68
N LYS A 32 3.42 -2.49 -8.62
CA LYS A 32 3.53 -1.04 -8.56
C LYS A 32 3.55 -0.58 -7.12
N TYR A 33 3.81 0.69 -6.96
CA TYR A 33 3.58 1.39 -5.71
C TYR A 33 2.86 2.71 -5.93
N TRP A 34 2.18 3.17 -4.89
CA TRP A 34 1.61 4.49 -4.80
C TRP A 34 2.33 5.28 -3.74
N THR A 35 2.64 6.53 -4.04
CA THR A 35 2.99 7.50 -3.02
C THR A 35 1.72 8.20 -2.62
N ILE A 36 1.38 8.13 -1.33
CA ILE A 36 0.26 8.84 -0.74
C ILE A 36 0.79 9.92 0.19
N LYS A 37 0.05 11.02 0.29
CA LYS A 37 0.37 12.15 1.14
C LYS A 37 -0.79 12.47 2.04
N SER A 38 -0.50 12.74 3.31
CA SER A 38 -1.51 13.23 4.23
C SER A 38 -1.89 14.66 3.87
N VAL A 39 -3.19 14.87 3.61
CA VAL A 39 -3.81 16.20 3.40
C VAL A 39 -4.62 16.66 4.61
N GLN A 40 -4.63 15.87 5.69
CA GLN A 40 -5.29 16.17 6.96
C GLN A 40 -4.51 15.53 8.09
N ASN A 41 -4.25 16.26 9.18
CA ASN A 41 -3.41 15.82 10.32
C ASN A 41 -1.97 15.47 9.90
N HIS A 42 -0.96 16.03 10.57
CA HIS A 42 0.46 15.90 10.21
C HIS A 42 0.69 16.10 8.70
N TRP A 43 0.35 17.31 8.25
CA TRP A 43 0.27 17.68 6.84
C TRP A 43 1.58 17.42 6.13
N GLY A 44 1.50 16.69 5.03
CA GLY A 44 2.64 16.43 4.18
C GLY A 44 3.43 15.17 4.47
N LEU A 45 3.04 14.36 5.47
CA LEU A 45 3.55 13.01 5.65
C LEU A 45 3.31 12.17 4.40
N GLU A 46 4.37 11.54 3.89
CA GLU A 46 4.32 10.67 2.72
C GLU A 46 4.54 9.22 3.13
N LEU A 47 3.76 8.32 2.52
CA LEU A 47 3.88 6.87 2.68
C LEU A 47 3.84 6.21 1.29
N LEU A 48 4.44 5.03 1.20
CA LEU A 48 4.41 4.19 0.02
C LEU A 48 3.48 3.00 0.26
N ILE A 49 2.48 2.83 -0.60
CA ILE A 49 1.65 1.63 -0.67
C ILE A 49 2.22 0.74 -1.77
N LEU A 50 2.66 -0.46 -1.41
CA LEU A 50 3.31 -1.43 -2.27
C LEU A 50 2.33 -2.56 -2.62
N PHE A 51 2.19 -2.90 -3.89
CA PHE A 51 1.38 -4.03 -4.36
C PHE A 51 2.28 -5.23 -4.63
N LEU A 52 2.37 -6.12 -3.64
CA LEU A 52 3.33 -7.22 -3.61
C LEU A 52 2.78 -8.42 -4.38
N VAL A 53 3.61 -8.91 -5.32
CA VAL A 53 3.36 -10.09 -6.14
C VAL A 53 3.77 -11.34 -5.34
N ASP A 54 2.95 -12.39 -5.39
CA ASP A 54 3.29 -13.69 -4.83
C ASP A 54 4.60 -14.22 -5.44
N PRO A 55 5.61 -14.59 -4.63
CA PRO A 55 6.87 -15.16 -5.15
C PRO A 55 6.72 -16.43 -5.98
N GLN A 56 5.60 -17.15 -5.82
CA GLN A 56 5.28 -18.34 -6.60
C GLN A 56 4.46 -18.03 -7.87
N PHE A 57 4.21 -16.75 -8.18
CA PHE A 57 3.46 -16.36 -9.36
C PHE A 57 4.32 -16.43 -10.64
N GLU A 58 3.94 -17.30 -11.56
CA GLU A 58 4.65 -17.52 -12.83
C GLU A 58 4.05 -16.75 -14.02
N GLY A 59 3.02 -15.92 -13.79
CA GLY A 59 2.33 -15.20 -14.86
C GLY A 59 3.08 -13.95 -15.36
N GLN A 60 2.88 -13.60 -16.63
CA GLN A 60 3.49 -12.41 -17.24
C GLN A 60 2.91 -11.09 -16.70
N ASN A 61 1.64 -11.11 -16.28
CA ASN A 61 0.96 -9.93 -15.78
C ASN A 61 1.00 -9.88 -14.25
N LYS A 62 1.99 -9.16 -13.70
CA LYS A 62 2.18 -8.97 -12.24
C LYS A 62 0.89 -8.58 -11.50
N ASN A 63 -0.04 -7.85 -12.13
CA ASN A 63 -1.29 -7.42 -11.49
C ASN A 63 -2.21 -8.59 -11.11
N GLN A 64 -2.09 -9.73 -11.80
CA GLN A 64 -2.80 -10.96 -11.44
C GLN A 64 -2.13 -11.72 -10.30
N GLY A 65 -0.82 -11.49 -10.09
CA GLY A 65 -0.05 -12.11 -9.01
C GLY A 65 -0.03 -11.30 -7.71
N VAL A 66 -0.64 -10.11 -7.66
CA VAL A 66 -0.69 -9.32 -6.43
C VAL A 66 -1.46 -10.08 -5.35
N ARG A 67 -0.77 -10.43 -4.26
CA ARG A 67 -1.31 -11.20 -3.14
C ARG A 67 -1.35 -10.40 -1.85
N SER A 68 -0.45 -9.43 -1.70
CA SER A 68 -0.37 -8.61 -0.48
C SER A 68 -0.23 -7.14 -0.81
N ILE A 69 -0.63 -6.29 0.13
CA ILE A 69 -0.42 -4.86 0.10
C ILE A 69 0.34 -4.48 1.35
N ALA A 70 1.50 -3.86 1.17
CA ALA A 70 2.31 -3.34 2.26
C ALA A 70 2.32 -1.82 2.27
N VAL A 71 2.57 -1.23 3.43
CA VAL A 71 2.81 0.21 3.58
C VAL A 71 4.17 0.42 4.21
N THR A 72 4.95 1.35 3.64
CA THR A 72 6.30 1.68 4.10
C THR A 72 6.49 3.20 4.08
N THR A 73 7.46 3.72 4.83
CA THR A 73 7.84 5.14 4.80
C THR A 73 8.83 5.45 3.69
N GLU A 74 9.59 4.46 3.24
CA GLU A 74 10.59 4.53 2.18
C GLU A 74 10.58 3.25 1.34
N MET A 75 11.15 3.31 0.13
CA MET A 75 11.17 2.14 -0.76
C MET A 75 12.03 1.03 -0.13
N PRO A 76 11.46 -0.16 0.17
CA PRO A 76 12.25 -1.23 0.76
C PRO A 76 13.26 -1.80 -0.25
N PRO A 77 14.42 -2.27 0.22
CA PRO A 77 15.45 -2.84 -0.64
C PRO A 77 15.05 -4.17 -1.28
N ASP A 78 14.13 -4.91 -0.66
CA ASP A 78 13.67 -6.21 -1.13
C ASP A 78 12.25 -6.55 -0.61
N TRP A 79 11.73 -7.69 -1.06
CA TRP A 79 10.42 -8.18 -0.71
C TRP A 79 10.27 -8.49 0.80
N ILE A 80 11.32 -8.96 1.48
CA ILE A 80 11.26 -9.30 2.91
C ILE A 80 11.13 -8.02 3.71
N ALA A 81 11.91 -6.99 3.38
CA ALA A 81 11.80 -5.68 3.99
C ALA A 81 10.43 -5.04 3.71
N ALA A 82 9.86 -5.26 2.52
CA ALA A 82 8.51 -4.78 2.20
C ALA A 82 7.44 -5.40 3.10
N GLU A 83 7.49 -6.71 3.36
CA GLU A 83 6.54 -7.39 4.25
C GLU A 83 6.67 -6.95 5.72
N ASN A 84 7.86 -6.54 6.15
CA ASN A 84 8.12 -6.00 7.49
C ASN A 84 7.88 -4.49 7.61
N GLY A 85 7.17 -3.90 6.65
CA GLY A 85 6.81 -2.48 6.64
C GLY A 85 5.88 -2.06 7.78
N LEU A 86 5.41 -0.82 7.70
CA LEU A 86 4.48 -0.22 8.67
C LEU A 86 3.17 -1.02 8.80
N ALA A 87 2.65 -1.52 7.68
CA ALA A 87 1.44 -2.34 7.65
C ALA A 87 1.53 -3.37 6.53
N LEU A 88 0.91 -4.53 6.72
CA LEU A 88 0.80 -5.59 5.72
C LEU A 88 -0.60 -6.20 5.77
N ILE A 89 -1.24 -6.33 4.62
CA ILE A 89 -2.47 -7.11 4.46
C ILE A 89 -2.31 -8.10 3.30
N THR A 90 -2.89 -9.28 3.44
CA THR A 90 -3.00 -10.26 2.36
C THR A 90 -4.41 -10.22 1.78
N ILE A 91 -4.54 -10.20 0.45
CA ILE A 91 -5.81 -10.13 -0.27
C ILE A 91 -6.47 -11.52 -0.24
N ILE A 92 -7.18 -11.83 0.85
CA ILE A 92 -7.87 -13.11 1.03
C ILE A 92 -9.30 -12.86 1.54
N GLY A 93 -10.32 -13.28 0.81
CA GLY A 93 -11.71 -13.08 1.25
C GLY A 93 -12.16 -11.61 1.15
N SER A 94 -12.60 -11.01 2.27
CA SER A 94 -13.18 -9.66 2.30
C SER A 94 -12.11 -8.56 2.32
N PHE A 95 -11.78 -8.05 1.14
CA PHE A 95 -10.81 -6.96 0.98
C PHE A 95 -11.19 -5.68 1.74
N GLU A 96 -12.48 -5.38 1.88
CA GLU A 96 -12.92 -4.17 2.58
C GLU A 96 -12.47 -4.13 4.04
N LYS A 97 -12.64 -5.24 4.77
CA LYS A 97 -12.18 -5.35 6.16
C LYS A 97 -10.65 -5.23 6.29
N GLN A 98 -9.93 -5.80 5.33
CA GLN A 98 -8.47 -5.72 5.29
C GLN A 98 -8.01 -4.29 5.02
N ALA A 99 -8.67 -3.60 4.08
CA ALA A 99 -8.38 -2.21 3.81
C ALA A 99 -8.67 -1.32 5.03
N ASP A 100 -9.72 -1.61 5.79
CA ASP A 100 -10.01 -0.88 7.05
C ASP A 100 -8.91 -1.08 8.10
N GLN A 101 -8.43 -2.31 8.30
CA GLN A 101 -7.30 -2.60 9.20
C GLN A 101 -6.00 -1.89 8.78
N LEU A 102 -5.72 -1.87 7.48
CA LEU A 102 -4.57 -1.14 6.93
C LEU A 102 -4.70 0.36 7.21
N LEU A 103 -5.89 0.93 7.01
CA LEU A 103 -6.16 2.35 7.26
C LEU A 103 -6.04 2.72 8.73
N GLU A 104 -6.55 1.90 9.64
CA GLU A 104 -6.38 2.09 11.08
C GLU A 104 -4.90 2.21 11.45
N THR A 105 -4.06 1.32 10.91
CA THR A 105 -2.61 1.30 11.18
C THR A 105 -1.93 2.57 10.67
N ILE A 106 -2.15 2.97 9.41
CA ILE A 106 -1.49 4.16 8.84
C ILE A 106 -2.03 5.46 9.42
N ASN A 107 -3.30 5.49 9.83
CA ASN A 107 -3.89 6.63 10.52
C ASN A 107 -3.34 6.79 11.93
N TYR A 108 -3.15 5.68 12.64
CA TYR A 108 -2.48 5.67 13.94
C TYR A 108 -1.04 6.18 13.82
N TYR A 109 -0.29 5.68 12.83
CA TYR A 109 1.05 6.18 12.52
C TYR A 109 1.06 7.69 12.23
N ARG A 110 0.17 8.17 11.36
CA ARG A 110 0.00 9.61 11.08
C ARG A 110 -0.27 10.44 12.34
N SER A 111 -1.02 9.90 13.30
CA SER A 111 -1.34 10.60 14.55
C SER A 111 -0.21 10.64 15.58
N THR A 112 0.78 9.74 15.44
CA THR A 112 1.90 9.57 16.38
C THR A 112 3.25 10.01 15.81
N ALA A 113 3.32 10.23 14.49
CA ALA A 113 4.46 10.81 13.81
C ALA A 113 4.74 12.20 14.43
N THR A 114 5.90 12.31 15.07
CA THR A 114 6.43 13.56 15.63
C THR A 114 7.25 14.23 14.53
N GLU A 115 7.09 15.55 14.36
CA GLU A 115 7.85 16.37 13.38
C GLU A 115 9.37 16.25 13.55
#